data_AF-A0AAD3YBV8-F1
#
_entry.id   AF-A0AAD3YBV8-F1
#
_cell.length_a   1.000
_cell.length_b   1.000
_cell.length_c   1.000
_cell.angle_alpha   90.00
_cell.angle_beta   90.00
_cell.angle_gamma   90.00
#
_symmetry.space_group_name_H-M   'P 1'
#
loop_
_entity.id
_entity.type
_entity.pdbx_description
1 polymer ?
#
loop_
_entity_poly.entity_id
_entity_poly.type
_entity_poly.pdbx_seq_one_letter_code
_entity_poly.pdbx_strand_id
1 'polypeptide(L)'
;MAGEDKHGDLASRLILHIAKATRFVAPWTSLPLATASIAVEDLIENLTGRTVHSAYFPFVRFSVLHAARVTIAWVAMTNGRKQVGLFADLFGFLGGGSTLVSLLSGSPPAWLLSPAPWLVYVAIYLIAVPTKLASVVSQAPSLPLGLVLSFIDGMARGVTVASMPSLTESSPKTAGSWLAPIVLGVIATCGGGWIAQTLGLARESWTIGRPSVLGGGVWDTLDVWAAVIAGVVYSALVGNYPALRKLRPLVVETLPSDLEITPGVARAVAVLVFTSLFAARTIATCLRPATKEAEKRIQAKTSSLPEKAAVPSENVTNATPAQTPEPKTHRRSTRSSRAATPATVSPASEDTSSKPRKRRAKKKKNSAA
;
A
#
# COMPACT_ATOMS: atom_id res chain seq x y z
N MET A 1 33.29 23.86 -35.19
CA MET A 1 31.86 24.21 -35.13
C MET A 1 31.03 22.94 -35.26
N ALA A 2 29.92 22.86 -34.53
CA ALA A 2 28.92 21.78 -34.49
C ALA A 2 29.31 20.48 -33.75
N GLY A 3 29.33 20.56 -32.41
CA GLY A 3 29.12 19.40 -31.53
C GLY A 3 27.70 19.47 -31.01
N GLU A 4 26.76 18.87 -31.75
CA GLU A 4 25.31 18.98 -31.52
C GLU A 4 24.82 17.91 -30.53
N ASP A 5 23.98 18.35 -29.59
CA ASP A 5 23.51 17.64 -28.40
C ASP A 5 22.77 16.33 -28.68
N LYS A 6 23.49 15.20 -28.68
CA LYS A 6 22.88 13.86 -28.73
C LYS A 6 22.11 13.47 -27.46
N HIS A 7 22.24 14.22 -26.36
CA HIS A 7 21.56 13.91 -25.10
C HIS A 7 20.08 14.37 -25.05
N GLY A 8 19.69 15.39 -25.83
CA GLY A 8 18.30 15.87 -25.88
C GLY A 8 17.33 14.90 -26.57
N ASP A 9 17.85 14.03 -27.44
CA ASP A 9 17.05 13.11 -28.25
C ASP A 9 16.56 11.90 -27.44
N LEU A 10 17.31 11.45 -26.44
CA LEU A 10 16.98 10.24 -25.70
C LEU A 10 15.82 10.45 -24.72
N ALA A 11 15.76 11.61 -24.05
CA ALA A 11 14.64 12.00 -23.20
C ALA A 11 13.35 12.22 -24.01
N SER A 12 13.45 12.90 -25.15
CA SER A 12 12.32 13.11 -26.07
C SER A 12 11.78 11.79 -26.63
N ARG A 13 12.65 10.86 -27.03
CA ARG A 13 12.25 9.52 -27.47
C ARG A 13 11.60 8.70 -26.35
N LEU A 14 12.10 8.80 -25.12
CA LEU A 14 11.53 8.11 -23.96
C LEU A 14 10.13 8.66 -23.64
N ILE A 15 9.94 9.98 -23.64
CA ILE A 15 8.65 10.64 -23.42
C ILE A 15 7.66 10.22 -24.52
N LEU A 16 8.08 10.23 -25.79
CA LEU A 16 7.26 9.76 -26.91
C LEU A 16 6.90 8.28 -26.79
N HIS A 17 7.81 7.43 -26.34
CA HIS A 17 7.54 6.01 -26.15
C HIS A 17 6.57 5.75 -25.00
N ILE A 18 6.72 6.47 -23.88
CA ILE A 18 5.78 6.42 -22.75
C ILE A 18 4.41 6.89 -23.23
N ALA A 19 4.31 8.04 -23.91
CA ALA A 19 3.06 8.57 -24.44
C ALA A 19 2.38 7.61 -25.43
N LYS A 20 3.16 6.94 -26.31
CA LYS A 20 2.64 5.94 -27.25
C LYS A 20 2.21 4.66 -26.54
N ALA A 21 2.91 4.24 -25.49
CA ALA A 21 2.58 3.06 -24.69
C ALA A 21 1.34 3.31 -23.79
N THR A 22 1.15 4.54 -23.31
CA THR A 22 -0.01 4.95 -22.51
C THR A 22 -1.22 5.34 -23.36
N ARG A 23 -1.13 5.37 -24.70
CA ARG A 23 -2.26 5.71 -25.59
C ARG A 23 -3.45 4.75 -25.48
N PHE A 24 -3.27 3.55 -24.94
CA PHE A 24 -4.36 2.61 -24.68
C PHE A 24 -5.05 2.85 -23.33
N VAL A 25 -4.45 3.68 -22.47
CA VAL A 25 -5.07 4.26 -21.26
C VAL A 25 -5.88 5.51 -21.62
N ALA A 26 -5.81 5.97 -22.88
CA ALA A 26 -6.48 7.16 -23.38
C ALA A 26 -8.02 7.21 -23.31
N PRO A 27 -8.80 6.10 -23.21
CA PRO A 27 -10.25 6.24 -23.04
C PRO A 27 -10.62 7.03 -21.77
N TRP A 28 -9.73 7.05 -20.77
CA TRP A 28 -9.94 7.76 -19.51
C TRP A 28 -9.32 9.16 -19.50
N THR A 29 -8.27 9.41 -20.29
CA THR A 29 -7.65 10.75 -20.37
C THR A 29 -8.33 11.67 -21.38
N SER A 30 -9.20 11.13 -22.26
CA SER A 30 -10.03 11.92 -23.17
C SER A 30 -11.33 12.42 -22.54
N LEU A 31 -11.69 11.91 -21.35
CA LEU A 31 -12.82 12.46 -20.60
C LEU A 31 -12.37 13.79 -19.98
N PRO A 32 -13.13 14.88 -20.16
CA PRO A 32 -12.89 16.11 -19.42
C PRO A 32 -12.82 15.77 -17.93
N LEU A 33 -11.84 16.34 -17.21
CA LEU A 33 -11.66 16.08 -15.77
C LEU A 33 -12.93 16.40 -14.97
N ALA A 34 -13.75 17.33 -15.46
CA ALA A 34 -15.06 17.66 -14.91
C ALA A 34 -16.02 16.46 -15.00
N THR A 35 -16.17 15.87 -16.19
CA THR A 35 -16.99 14.67 -16.41
C THR A 35 -16.49 13.50 -15.57
N ALA A 36 -15.16 13.32 -15.48
CA ALA A 36 -14.58 12.27 -14.65
C ALA A 36 -14.86 12.47 -13.15
N SER A 37 -14.76 13.70 -12.65
CA SER A 37 -15.00 14.02 -11.24
C SER A 37 -16.47 13.82 -10.86
N ILE A 38 -17.40 14.25 -11.71
CA ILE A 38 -18.84 14.04 -11.51
C ILE A 38 -19.17 12.55 -11.56
N ALA A 39 -18.66 11.83 -12.56
CA ALA A 39 -18.88 10.38 -12.66
C ALA A 39 -18.32 9.61 -11.46
N VAL A 40 -17.17 10.05 -10.92
CA VAL A 40 -16.58 9.46 -9.71
C VAL A 40 -17.40 9.82 -8.48
N GLU A 41 -17.92 11.03 -8.38
CA GLU A 41 -18.82 11.44 -7.29
C GLU A 41 -20.09 10.57 -7.27
N ASP A 42 -20.77 10.45 -8.41
CA ASP A 42 -21.96 9.61 -8.57
C ASP A 42 -21.65 8.15 -8.24
N LEU A 43 -20.49 7.65 -8.66
CA LEU A 43 -20.04 6.30 -8.34
C LEU A 43 -19.79 6.13 -6.84
N ILE A 44 -19.12 7.09 -6.20
CA ILE A 44 -18.88 7.06 -4.74
C ILE A 44 -20.23 7.08 -4.02
N GLU A 45 -21.15 7.96 -4.39
CA GLU A 45 -22.49 8.03 -3.80
C GLU A 45 -23.25 6.73 -4.00
N ASN A 46 -23.20 6.13 -5.20
CA ASN A 46 -23.84 4.84 -5.45
C ASN A 46 -23.27 3.74 -4.56
N LEU A 47 -21.94 3.65 -4.47
CA LEU A 47 -21.27 2.60 -3.72
C LEU A 47 -21.43 2.76 -2.21
N THR A 48 -21.43 4.00 -1.71
CA THR A 48 -21.52 4.34 -0.28
C THR A 48 -22.95 4.57 0.22
N GLY A 49 -23.91 4.80 -0.68
CA GLY A 49 -25.32 5.01 -0.34
C GLY A 49 -26.21 3.80 -0.59
N ARG A 50 -25.82 2.88 -1.49
CA ARG A 50 -26.66 1.72 -1.83
C ARG A 50 -26.15 0.42 -1.21
N THR A 51 -27.09 -0.40 -0.76
CA THR A 51 -26.81 -1.77 -0.30
C THR A 51 -26.66 -2.73 -1.47
N VAL A 52 -26.02 -3.88 -1.23
CA VAL A 52 -25.93 -4.97 -2.22
C VAL A 52 -27.32 -5.54 -2.50
N HIS A 53 -28.09 -5.84 -1.44
CA HIS A 53 -29.47 -6.27 -1.55
C HIS A 53 -30.27 -5.78 -0.34
N SER A 54 -31.43 -5.16 -0.57
CA SER A 54 -32.23 -4.53 0.50
C SER A 54 -32.70 -5.52 1.59
N ALA A 55 -33.12 -6.73 1.21
CA ALA A 55 -33.58 -7.75 2.16
C ALA A 55 -32.47 -8.71 2.64
N TYR A 56 -31.81 -9.44 1.74
CA TYR A 56 -30.92 -10.55 2.12
C TYR A 56 -29.50 -10.15 2.51
N PHE A 57 -29.00 -9.00 2.03
CA PHE A 57 -27.64 -8.55 2.32
C PHE A 57 -27.59 -7.01 2.38
N PRO A 58 -28.19 -6.41 3.44
CA PRO A 58 -28.39 -4.97 3.55
C PRO A 58 -27.11 -4.21 3.93
N PHE A 59 -25.98 -4.59 3.36
CA PHE A 59 -24.69 -3.94 3.55
C PHE A 59 -24.31 -3.11 2.34
N VAL A 60 -23.66 -1.99 2.62
CA VAL A 60 -23.19 -1.03 1.61
C VAL A 60 -22.25 -1.72 0.62
N ARG A 61 -22.47 -1.50 -0.68
CA ARG A 61 -21.70 -2.13 -1.77
C ARG A 61 -20.20 -1.88 -1.62
N PHE A 62 -19.84 -0.67 -1.21
CA PHE A 62 -18.46 -0.28 -1.03
C PHE A 62 -17.71 -1.14 0.00
N SER A 63 -18.33 -1.41 1.14
CA SER A 63 -17.75 -2.25 2.19
C SER A 63 -17.48 -3.67 1.69
N VAL A 64 -18.36 -4.20 0.84
CA VAL A 64 -18.26 -5.54 0.27
C VAL A 64 -17.13 -5.62 -0.76
N LEU A 65 -17.04 -4.64 -1.66
CA LEU A 65 -15.95 -4.54 -2.64
C LEU A 65 -14.60 -4.39 -1.95
N HIS A 66 -14.52 -3.53 -0.92
CA HIS A 66 -13.29 -3.35 -0.16
C HIS A 66 -12.90 -4.63 0.59
N ALA A 67 -13.85 -5.30 1.26
CA ALA A 67 -13.61 -6.58 1.92
C ALA A 67 -13.09 -7.64 0.94
N ALA A 68 -13.70 -7.76 -0.25
CA ALA A 68 -13.26 -8.71 -1.28
C ALA A 68 -11.81 -8.44 -1.72
N ARG A 69 -11.46 -7.17 -1.95
CA ARG A 69 -10.09 -6.78 -2.29
C ARG A 69 -9.12 -7.13 -1.16
N VAL A 70 -9.46 -6.81 0.09
CA VAL A 70 -8.60 -7.09 1.25
C VAL A 70 -8.41 -8.60 1.41
N THR A 71 -9.44 -9.41 1.15
CA THR A 71 -9.33 -10.87 1.16
C THR A 71 -8.37 -11.39 0.09
N ILE A 72 -8.42 -10.86 -1.14
CA ILE A 72 -7.47 -11.22 -2.20
C ILE A 72 -6.04 -10.87 -1.77
N ALA A 73 -5.84 -9.67 -1.21
CA ALA A 73 -4.53 -9.25 -0.70
C ALA A 73 -4.05 -10.15 0.45
N TRP A 74 -4.95 -10.52 1.37
CA TRP A 74 -4.65 -11.43 2.48
C TRP A 74 -4.21 -12.81 1.97
N VAL A 75 -4.94 -13.38 1.02
CA VAL A 75 -4.58 -14.67 0.39
C VAL A 75 -3.24 -14.60 -0.32
N ALA A 76 -2.93 -13.49 -1.01
CA ALA A 76 -1.62 -13.29 -1.60
C ALA A 76 -0.50 -13.23 -0.55
N MET A 77 -0.72 -12.56 0.58
CA MET A 77 0.23 -12.45 1.69
C MET A 77 0.45 -13.76 2.45
N THR A 78 -0.57 -14.62 2.49
CA THR A 78 -0.57 -15.90 3.20
C THR A 78 -0.29 -17.09 2.29
N ASN A 79 -0.05 -16.87 1.00
CA ASN A 79 0.22 -17.93 0.06
C ASN A 79 1.51 -18.69 0.43
N GLY A 80 1.45 -20.02 0.43
CA GLY A 80 2.59 -20.89 0.73
C GLY A 80 2.93 -21.07 2.22
N ARG A 81 2.21 -20.44 3.15
CA ARG A 81 2.38 -20.71 4.59
C ARG A 81 1.69 -22.02 5.00
N LYS A 82 2.15 -22.68 6.08
CA LYS A 82 1.41 -23.80 6.70
C LYS A 82 0.03 -23.35 7.19
N GLN A 83 -0.93 -24.28 7.16
CA GLN A 83 -2.27 -24.04 7.67
C GLN A 83 -2.23 -23.59 9.14
N VAL A 84 -2.83 -22.43 9.40
CA VAL A 84 -3.11 -21.94 10.76
C VAL A 84 -4.59 -22.17 11.06
N GLY A 85 -4.96 -22.17 12.35
CA GLY A 85 -6.37 -22.29 12.74
C GLY A 85 -7.22 -21.15 12.17
N LEU A 86 -8.47 -21.46 11.78
CA LEU A 86 -9.40 -20.50 11.15
C LEU A 86 -9.51 -19.19 11.94
N PHE A 87 -9.64 -19.26 13.27
CA PHE A 87 -9.77 -18.08 14.12
C PHE A 87 -8.50 -17.23 14.17
N ALA A 88 -7.32 -17.87 14.16
CA ALA A 88 -6.05 -17.15 14.13
C ALA A 88 -5.89 -16.43 12.79
N ASP A 89 -6.28 -17.07 11.69
CA ASP A 89 -6.23 -16.45 10.37
C ASP A 89 -7.21 -15.27 10.24
N LEU A 90 -8.44 -15.49 10.71
CA LEU A 90 -9.48 -14.47 10.70
C LEU A 90 -9.09 -13.26 11.56
N PHE A 91 -8.46 -13.48 12.71
CA PHE A 91 -7.93 -12.40 13.54
C PHE A 91 -6.86 -11.59 12.80
N GLY A 92 -5.96 -12.27 12.09
CA GLY A 92 -4.96 -11.62 11.24
C GLY A 92 -5.58 -10.76 10.14
N PHE A 93 -6.65 -11.26 9.53
CA PHE A 93 -7.39 -10.61 8.46
C PHE A 93 -8.21 -9.38 8.92
N LEU A 94 -8.79 -9.40 10.12
CA LEU A 94 -9.65 -8.34 10.65
C LEU A 94 -8.88 -7.13 11.24
N GLY A 95 -7.55 -7.19 11.27
CA GLY A 95 -6.70 -6.09 11.72
C GLY A 95 -6.63 -4.93 10.71
N GLY A 96 -7.15 -3.76 11.08
CA GLY A 96 -7.29 -2.62 10.16
C GLY A 96 -6.77 -1.28 10.69
N GLY A 97 -6.55 -0.33 9.77
CA GLY A 97 -6.10 1.02 10.12
C GLY A 97 -7.11 1.81 10.95
N SER A 98 -8.41 1.51 10.82
CA SER A 98 -9.46 2.06 11.68
C SER A 98 -9.25 1.75 13.16
N THR A 99 -8.66 0.59 13.49
CA THR A 99 -8.33 0.23 14.88
C THR A 99 -7.26 1.17 15.43
N LEU A 100 -6.21 1.47 14.66
CA LEU A 100 -5.19 2.43 15.06
C LEU A 100 -5.73 3.84 15.20
N VAL A 101 -6.57 4.29 14.26
CA VAL A 101 -7.22 5.61 14.33
C VAL A 101 -8.06 5.74 15.61
N SER A 102 -8.83 4.71 15.95
CA SER A 102 -9.62 4.66 17.17
C SER A 102 -8.74 4.69 18.43
N LEU A 103 -7.68 3.89 18.47
CA LEU A 103 -6.71 3.91 19.59
C LEU A 103 -6.09 5.30 19.78
N LEU A 104 -5.66 5.95 18.70
CA LEU A 104 -5.06 7.28 18.75
C LEU A 104 -6.06 8.39 19.09
N SER A 105 -7.31 8.23 18.67
CA SER A 105 -8.40 9.15 18.98
C SER A 105 -9.00 8.93 20.37
N GLY A 106 -8.61 7.86 21.07
CA GLY A 106 -9.21 7.46 22.34
C GLY A 106 -10.67 7.02 22.21
N SER A 107 -11.09 6.57 21.03
CA SER A 107 -12.44 6.05 20.77
C SER A 107 -12.41 4.53 20.62
N PRO A 108 -13.51 3.82 20.91
CA PRO A 108 -13.61 2.40 20.63
C PRO A 108 -13.56 2.15 19.11
N PRO A 109 -12.80 1.13 18.64
CA PRO A 109 -12.81 0.69 17.24
C PRO A 109 -14.22 0.46 16.68
N ALA A 110 -14.46 0.90 15.44
CA ALA A 110 -15.78 0.81 14.80
C ALA A 110 -16.34 -0.62 14.72
N TRP A 111 -15.46 -1.63 14.62
CA TRP A 111 -15.86 -3.04 14.61
C TRP A 111 -16.32 -3.55 15.99
N LEU A 112 -16.05 -2.84 17.08
CA LEU A 112 -16.65 -3.11 18.40
C LEU A 112 -18.01 -2.43 18.56
N LEU A 113 -18.23 -1.33 17.85
CA LEU A 113 -19.48 -0.55 17.92
C LEU A 113 -20.56 -1.07 16.98
N SER A 114 -20.17 -1.71 15.88
CA SER A 114 -21.09 -2.19 14.85
C SER A 114 -20.78 -3.64 14.50
N PRO A 115 -21.81 -4.50 14.35
CA PRO A 115 -21.62 -5.84 13.82
C PRO A 115 -21.34 -5.85 12.31
N ALA A 116 -21.55 -4.73 11.60
CA ALA A 116 -21.47 -4.70 10.13
C ALA A 116 -20.09 -5.10 9.57
N PRO A 117 -18.94 -4.61 10.10
CA PRO A 117 -17.63 -5.07 9.64
C PRO A 117 -17.44 -6.57 9.85
N TRP A 118 -17.89 -7.14 10.96
CA TRP A 118 -17.84 -8.58 11.20
C TRP A 118 -18.64 -9.34 10.15
N LEU A 119 -19.91 -8.98 9.96
CA LEU A 119 -20.78 -9.68 9.02
C LEU A 119 -20.26 -9.59 7.59
N VAL A 120 -19.79 -8.43 7.15
CA VAL A 120 -19.28 -8.26 5.77
C VAL A 120 -17.94 -8.94 5.57
N TYR A 121 -16.94 -8.64 6.40
CA TYR A 121 -15.58 -9.13 6.20
C TYR A 121 -15.49 -10.64 6.45
N VAL A 122 -16.11 -11.14 7.51
CA VAL A 122 -16.11 -12.57 7.80
C VAL A 122 -16.86 -13.35 6.73
N ALA A 123 -18.02 -12.87 6.26
CA ALA A 123 -18.75 -13.56 5.19
C ALA A 123 -17.92 -13.63 3.91
N ILE A 124 -17.33 -12.52 3.47
CA ILE A 124 -16.49 -12.49 2.26
C ILE A 124 -15.24 -13.36 2.43
N TYR A 125 -14.64 -13.37 3.61
CA TYR A 125 -13.53 -14.27 3.93
C TYR A 125 -13.94 -15.75 3.86
N LEU A 126 -15.03 -16.14 4.51
CA LEU A 126 -15.51 -17.53 4.56
C LEU A 126 -15.99 -18.03 3.20
N ILE A 127 -16.43 -17.13 2.32
CA ILE A 127 -16.69 -17.46 0.93
C ILE A 127 -15.37 -17.59 0.18
N ALA A 128 -14.50 -16.58 0.20
CA ALA A 128 -13.41 -16.50 -0.77
C ALA A 128 -12.16 -17.33 -0.43
N VAL A 129 -11.85 -17.53 0.86
CA VAL A 129 -10.65 -18.26 1.29
C VAL A 129 -10.84 -19.77 1.26
N PRO A 130 -11.84 -20.38 1.95
CA PRO A 130 -12.03 -21.83 1.95
C PRO A 130 -12.38 -22.41 0.57
N THR A 131 -13.16 -21.69 -0.24
CA THR A 131 -13.54 -22.14 -1.60
C THR A 131 -12.42 -21.94 -2.63
N LYS A 132 -11.29 -21.34 -2.23
CA LYS A 132 -10.18 -20.94 -3.12
C LYS A 132 -10.59 -19.95 -4.22
N LEU A 133 -11.76 -19.30 -4.12
CA LEU A 133 -12.18 -18.30 -5.09
C LEU A 133 -11.16 -17.16 -5.21
N ALA A 134 -10.60 -16.68 -4.10
CA ALA A 134 -9.55 -15.67 -4.12
C ALA A 134 -8.29 -16.14 -4.87
N SER A 135 -7.93 -17.42 -4.74
CA SER A 135 -6.80 -18.01 -5.47
C SER A 135 -7.08 -18.12 -6.96
N VAL A 136 -8.32 -18.47 -7.37
CA VAL A 136 -8.74 -18.49 -8.78
C VAL A 136 -8.69 -17.09 -9.38
N VAL A 137 -9.22 -16.09 -8.67
CA VAL A 137 -9.14 -14.68 -9.10
C VAL A 137 -7.70 -14.24 -9.28
N SER A 138 -6.78 -14.70 -8.42
CA SER A 138 -5.35 -14.38 -8.50
C SER A 138 -4.64 -14.99 -9.72
N GLN A 139 -5.28 -15.91 -10.47
CA GLN A 139 -4.75 -16.45 -11.73
C GLN A 139 -5.09 -15.58 -12.94
N ALA A 140 -5.97 -14.58 -12.80
CA ALA A 140 -6.26 -13.65 -13.88
C ALA A 140 -5.01 -12.82 -14.25
N PRO A 141 -4.93 -12.28 -15.48
CA PRO A 141 -3.76 -11.50 -15.90
C PRO A 141 -3.47 -10.35 -14.92
N SER A 142 -2.22 -10.28 -14.47
CA SER A 142 -1.82 -9.46 -13.32
C SER A 142 -2.08 -7.97 -13.52
N LEU A 143 -1.90 -7.45 -14.74
CA LEU A 143 -2.11 -6.04 -15.04
C LEU A 143 -3.59 -5.62 -14.98
N PRO A 144 -4.52 -6.20 -15.77
CA PRO A 144 -5.93 -5.77 -15.71
C PRO A 144 -6.55 -6.05 -14.34
N LEU A 145 -6.26 -7.21 -13.72
CA LEU A 145 -6.73 -7.49 -12.36
C LEU A 145 -6.15 -6.48 -11.37
N GLY A 146 -4.85 -6.24 -11.42
CA GLY A 146 -4.16 -5.29 -10.55
C GLY A 146 -4.74 -3.89 -10.67
N LEU A 147 -5.05 -3.43 -11.89
CA LEU A 147 -5.66 -2.11 -12.13
C LEU A 147 -7.06 -2.01 -11.51
N VAL A 148 -7.91 -3.02 -11.71
CA VAL A 148 -9.26 -3.06 -11.10
C VAL A 148 -9.15 -3.07 -9.57
N LEU A 149 -8.28 -3.91 -9.00
CA LEU A 149 -8.08 -3.96 -7.54
C LEU A 149 -7.48 -2.67 -6.98
N SER A 150 -6.60 -2.01 -7.74
CA SER A 150 -6.03 -0.71 -7.39
C SER A 150 -7.07 0.41 -7.44
N PHE A 151 -8.00 0.34 -8.39
CA PHE A 151 -9.11 1.26 -8.50
C PHE A 151 -10.04 1.15 -7.29
N ILE A 152 -10.49 -0.07 -6.97
CA ILE A 152 -11.35 -0.34 -5.81
C ILE A 152 -10.67 0.11 -4.51
N ASP A 153 -9.39 -0.22 -4.33
CA ASP A 153 -8.66 0.17 -3.12
C ASP A 153 -8.39 1.68 -3.04
N GLY A 154 -8.02 2.29 -4.16
CA GLY A 154 -7.79 3.73 -4.25
C GLY A 154 -9.04 4.53 -3.90
N MET A 155 -10.22 4.09 -4.37
CA MET A 155 -11.49 4.68 -3.96
C MET A 155 -11.75 4.49 -2.46
N ALA A 156 -11.63 3.26 -1.94
CA ALA A 156 -11.86 2.94 -0.53
C ALA A 156 -11.01 3.81 0.39
N ARG A 157 -9.72 3.90 0.08
CA ARG A 157 -8.76 4.67 0.85
C ARG A 157 -8.93 6.18 0.65
N GLY A 158 -9.21 6.64 -0.57
CA GLY A 158 -9.46 8.05 -0.85
C GLY A 158 -10.69 8.59 -0.11
N VAL A 159 -11.81 7.86 -0.10
CA VAL A 159 -13.00 8.20 0.69
C VAL A 159 -12.68 8.25 2.18
N THR A 160 -11.86 7.30 2.66
CA THR A 160 -11.42 7.26 4.06
C THR A 160 -10.57 8.49 4.40
N VAL A 161 -9.65 8.91 3.53
CA VAL A 161 -8.85 10.13 3.75
C VAL A 161 -9.73 11.38 3.78
N ALA A 162 -10.70 11.48 2.87
CA ALA A 162 -11.60 12.63 2.78
C ALA A 162 -12.57 12.74 3.99
N SER A 163 -12.80 11.66 4.75
CA SER A 163 -13.65 11.71 5.95
C SER A 163 -12.90 12.14 7.22
N MET A 164 -11.56 12.17 7.19
CA MET A 164 -10.76 12.48 8.37
C MET A 164 -10.96 13.90 8.92
N PRO A 165 -11.12 14.97 8.11
CA PRO A 165 -11.37 16.31 8.64
C PRO A 165 -12.60 16.36 9.55
N SER A 166 -13.71 15.72 9.17
CA SER A 166 -14.92 15.67 10.01
C SER A 166 -14.66 14.95 11.33
N LEU A 167 -13.86 13.88 11.32
CA LEU A 167 -13.46 13.16 12.54
C LEU A 167 -12.58 14.03 13.43
N THR A 168 -11.60 14.74 12.88
CA THR A 168 -10.70 15.59 13.68
C THR A 168 -11.38 16.84 14.22
N GLU A 169 -12.27 17.46 13.47
CA GLU A 169 -13.03 18.62 13.97
C GLU A 169 -14.00 18.24 15.10
N SER A 170 -14.44 16.98 15.17
CA SER A 170 -15.28 16.51 16.27
C SER A 170 -14.55 16.35 17.61
N SER A 171 -13.21 16.37 17.59
CA SER A 171 -12.38 16.19 18.78
C SER A 171 -11.76 17.52 19.23
N PRO A 172 -11.97 17.95 20.49
CA PRO A 172 -11.35 19.16 21.03
C PRO A 172 -9.82 19.15 20.99
N LYS A 173 -9.19 17.97 20.91
CA LYS A 173 -7.72 17.82 20.90
C LYS A 173 -7.10 18.04 19.51
N THR A 174 -7.89 17.87 18.45
CA THR A 174 -7.39 17.89 17.07
C THR A 174 -8.11 18.90 16.18
N ALA A 175 -9.21 19.50 16.64
CA ALA A 175 -9.92 20.55 15.94
C ALA A 175 -9.00 21.71 15.54
N GLY A 176 -9.16 22.20 14.31
CA GLY A 176 -8.31 23.26 13.73
C GLY A 176 -6.89 22.84 13.33
N SER A 177 -6.42 21.64 13.68
CA SER A 177 -5.11 21.14 13.26
C SER A 177 -5.20 20.56 11.85
N TRP A 178 -4.61 21.23 10.87
CA TRP A 178 -4.57 20.75 9.48
C TRP A 178 -3.76 19.45 9.31
N LEU A 179 -2.80 19.20 10.20
CA LEU A 179 -1.94 18.02 10.14
C LEU A 179 -2.65 16.77 10.69
N ALA A 180 -3.52 16.93 11.68
CA ALA A 180 -4.24 15.82 12.31
C ALA A 180 -5.03 14.96 11.31
N PRO A 181 -5.90 15.50 10.42
CA PRO A 181 -6.66 14.67 9.49
C PRO A 181 -5.77 14.00 8.45
N ILE A 182 -4.65 14.63 8.06
CA ILE A 182 -3.69 14.04 7.13
C ILE A 182 -3.00 12.84 7.77
N VAL A 183 -2.47 12.99 8.98
CA VAL A 183 -1.79 11.92 9.71
C VAL A 183 -2.76 10.77 10.01
N LEU A 184 -3.97 11.08 10.48
CA LEU A 184 -4.98 10.05 10.71
C LEU A 184 -5.41 9.38 9.40
N GLY A 185 -5.47 10.10 8.28
CA GLY A 185 -5.77 9.53 6.96
C GLY A 185 -4.71 8.54 6.48
N VAL A 186 -3.43 8.86 6.69
CA VAL A 186 -2.32 7.92 6.43
C VAL A 186 -2.49 6.66 7.28
N ILE A 187 -2.75 6.82 8.58
CA ILE A 187 -2.89 5.69 9.52
C ILE A 187 -4.14 4.87 9.19
N ALA A 188 -5.25 5.50 8.84
CA ALA A 188 -6.50 4.84 8.48
C ALA A 188 -6.32 3.93 7.27
N THR A 189 -5.57 4.41 6.27
CA THR A 189 -5.40 3.71 4.98
C THR A 189 -4.26 2.70 4.97
N CYS A 190 -3.16 2.98 5.68
CA CYS A 190 -1.96 2.14 5.67
C CYS A 190 -1.81 1.27 6.92
N GLY A 191 -2.46 1.65 8.02
CA GLY A 191 -2.23 1.08 9.35
C GLY A 191 -2.50 -0.41 9.47
N GLY A 192 -3.51 -0.94 8.75
CA GLY A 192 -3.81 -2.37 8.75
C GLY A 192 -2.65 -3.20 8.19
N GLY A 193 -2.09 -2.76 7.06
CA GLY A 193 -0.90 -3.39 6.47
C GLY A 193 0.32 -3.29 7.38
N TRP A 194 0.51 -2.15 8.05
CA TRP A 194 1.59 -1.98 9.02
C TRP A 194 1.46 -2.91 10.21
N ILE A 195 0.26 -3.07 10.78
CA ILE A 195 0.03 -4.03 11.86
C ILE A 195 0.32 -5.45 11.38
N ALA A 196 -0.22 -5.84 10.22
CA ALA A 196 -0.02 -7.17 9.67
C ALA A 196 1.46 -7.51 9.44
N GLN A 197 2.24 -6.55 8.92
CA GLN A 197 3.68 -6.71 8.70
C GLN A 197 4.49 -6.66 10.01
N THR A 198 4.14 -5.75 10.91
CA THR A 198 4.86 -5.55 12.18
C THR A 198 4.66 -6.71 13.13
N LEU A 199 3.47 -7.32 13.16
CA LEU A 199 3.18 -8.48 14.02
C LEU A 199 3.34 -9.82 13.29
N GLY A 200 3.67 -9.80 12.00
CA GLY A 200 3.82 -11.01 11.20
C GLY A 200 2.52 -11.81 11.08
N LEU A 201 1.35 -11.14 11.05
CA LEU A 201 0.04 -11.80 11.09
C LEU A 201 -0.22 -12.74 9.90
N ALA A 202 0.46 -12.49 8.77
CA ALA A 202 0.38 -13.36 7.60
C ALA A 202 1.37 -14.55 7.63
N ARG A 203 2.21 -14.66 8.67
CA ARG A 203 3.20 -15.73 8.82
C ARG A 203 2.64 -16.88 9.67
N GLU A 204 3.33 -18.02 9.67
CA GLU A 204 2.97 -19.20 10.49
C GLU A 204 3.07 -18.92 12.00
N SER A 205 4.02 -18.06 12.37
CA SER A 205 4.25 -17.62 13.74
C SER A 205 4.25 -16.09 13.80
N TRP A 206 3.80 -15.55 14.93
CA TRP A 206 3.84 -14.11 15.16
C TRP A 206 5.30 -13.67 15.30
N THR A 207 5.66 -12.62 14.58
CA THR A 207 7.03 -12.10 14.58
C THR A 207 6.99 -10.59 14.60
N ILE A 208 7.91 -9.96 15.34
CA ILE A 208 8.10 -8.53 15.24
C ILE A 208 8.89 -8.22 13.97
N GLY A 209 8.22 -7.66 12.98
CA GLY A 209 8.76 -7.30 11.67
C GLY A 209 8.94 -5.79 11.48
N ARG A 210 9.57 -5.42 10.35
CA ARG A 210 9.67 -4.03 9.89
C ARG A 210 8.50 -3.74 8.93
N PRO A 211 7.62 -2.76 9.21
CA PRO A 211 6.58 -2.37 8.26
C PRO A 211 7.21 -1.74 7.00
N SER A 212 6.53 -1.88 5.86
CA SER A 212 7.01 -1.48 4.54
C SER A 212 7.32 0.01 4.43
N VAL A 213 6.63 0.86 5.20
CA VAL A 213 6.91 2.30 5.26
C VAL A 213 8.34 2.59 5.71
N LEU A 214 8.90 1.74 6.58
CA LEU A 214 10.28 1.88 7.01
C LEU A 214 11.25 1.29 5.98
N GLY A 215 10.81 0.46 5.03
CA GLY A 215 11.69 -0.19 4.04
C GLY A 215 12.42 0.78 3.11
N GLY A 216 11.89 2.01 2.96
CA GLY A 216 12.43 3.03 2.07
C GLY A 216 12.03 2.79 0.60
N GLY A 217 12.34 3.76 -0.26
CA GLY A 217 11.98 3.71 -1.67
C GLY A 217 10.61 4.33 -1.98
N VAL A 218 10.53 5.00 -3.13
CA VAL A 218 9.34 5.76 -3.56
C VAL A 218 8.12 4.85 -3.70
N TRP A 219 8.29 3.63 -4.22
CA TRP A 219 7.18 2.71 -4.46
C TRP A 219 6.63 2.06 -3.19
N ASP A 220 7.48 1.81 -2.19
CA ASP A 220 7.07 1.18 -0.93
C ASP A 220 6.46 2.18 0.05
N THR A 221 6.79 3.46 -0.13
CA THR A 221 6.20 4.59 0.63
C THR A 221 5.09 5.30 -0.11
N LEU A 222 4.76 4.87 -1.34
CA LEU A 222 3.77 5.56 -2.17
C LEU A 222 2.39 5.63 -1.51
N ASP A 223 1.99 4.61 -0.76
CA ASP A 223 0.67 4.59 -0.10
C ASP A 223 0.55 5.73 0.93
N VAL A 224 1.66 6.04 1.61
CA VAL A 224 1.74 7.16 2.55
C VAL A 224 1.65 8.49 1.81
N TRP A 225 2.46 8.65 0.75
CA TRP A 225 2.45 9.87 -0.05
C TRP A 225 1.11 10.11 -0.74
N ALA A 226 0.46 9.07 -1.25
CA ALA A 226 -0.86 9.16 -1.85
C ALA A 226 -1.91 9.63 -0.84
N ALA A 227 -1.88 9.12 0.39
CA ALA A 227 -2.77 9.58 1.46
C ALA A 227 -2.48 11.03 1.86
N VAL A 228 -1.21 11.42 1.97
CA VAL A 228 -0.83 12.81 2.27
C VAL A 228 -1.31 13.75 1.18
N ILE A 229 -0.99 13.47 -0.09
CA ILE A 229 -1.35 14.31 -1.23
C ILE A 229 -2.87 14.41 -1.34
N ALA A 230 -3.60 13.30 -1.30
CA ALA A 230 -5.06 13.30 -1.37
C ALA A 230 -5.69 14.08 -0.20
N GLY A 231 -5.16 13.93 1.02
CA GLY A 231 -5.63 14.65 2.20
C GLY A 231 -5.39 16.16 2.11
N VAL A 232 -4.23 16.57 1.60
CA VAL A 232 -3.91 17.97 1.33
C VAL A 232 -4.82 18.54 0.24
N VAL A 233 -4.99 17.84 -0.87
CA VAL A 233 -5.86 18.26 -1.99
C VAL A 233 -7.30 18.44 -1.51
N TYR A 234 -7.87 17.45 -0.82
CA TYR A 234 -9.21 17.54 -0.27
C TYR A 234 -9.35 18.75 0.67
N SER A 235 -8.43 18.88 1.63
CA SER A 235 -8.47 19.92 2.64
C SER A 235 -8.26 21.33 2.07
N ALA A 236 -7.46 21.47 1.01
CA ALA A 236 -7.24 22.72 0.30
C ALA A 236 -8.48 23.13 -0.50
N LEU A 237 -9.14 22.19 -1.17
CA LEU A 237 -10.35 22.44 -1.95
C LEU A 237 -11.54 22.82 -1.07
N VAL A 238 -11.76 22.11 0.04
CA VAL A 238 -12.83 22.42 1.00
C VAL A 238 -12.51 23.72 1.76
N GLY A 239 -11.23 24.02 2.00
CA GLY A 239 -10.81 25.29 2.60
C GLY A 239 -10.97 25.37 4.12
N ASN A 240 -11.10 24.22 4.80
CA ASN A 240 -11.27 24.10 6.26
C ASN A 240 -10.08 24.68 7.04
N TYR A 241 -8.87 24.63 6.48
CA TYR A 241 -7.66 25.04 7.17
C TYR A 241 -7.00 26.26 6.51
N PRO A 242 -6.78 27.37 7.25
CA PRO A 242 -6.14 28.56 6.70
C PRO A 242 -4.77 28.30 6.06
N ALA A 243 -3.98 27.39 6.63
CA ALA A 243 -2.66 27.02 6.11
C ALA A 243 -2.72 26.39 4.71
N LEU A 244 -3.70 25.51 4.48
CA LEU A 244 -3.87 24.80 3.20
C LEU A 244 -4.67 25.59 2.18
N ARG A 245 -5.43 26.61 2.61
CA ARG A 245 -6.17 27.50 1.71
C ARG A 245 -5.27 28.20 0.68
N LYS A 246 -4.01 28.46 1.02
CA LYS A 246 -3.00 29.03 0.11
C LYS A 246 -2.68 28.11 -1.09
N LEU A 247 -2.93 26.81 -0.96
CA LEU A 247 -2.73 25.83 -2.03
C LEU A 247 -3.95 25.72 -2.95
N ARG A 248 -5.12 26.26 -2.55
CA ARG A 248 -6.35 26.16 -3.33
C ARG A 248 -6.19 26.71 -4.76
N PRO A 249 -5.57 27.88 -5.01
CA PRO A 249 -5.39 28.38 -6.37
C PRO A 249 -4.61 27.40 -7.26
N LEU A 250 -3.55 26.78 -6.72
CA LEU A 250 -2.72 25.81 -7.47
C LEU A 250 -3.52 24.57 -7.86
N VAL A 251 -4.42 24.10 -6.99
CA VAL A 251 -5.27 22.95 -7.30
C VAL A 251 -6.38 23.36 -8.27
N VAL A 252 -7.05 24.49 -8.04
CA VAL A 252 -8.16 24.96 -8.88
C VAL A 252 -7.70 25.29 -10.31
N GLU A 253 -6.49 25.81 -10.50
CA GLU A 253 -5.92 26.07 -11.83
C GLU A 253 -5.74 24.79 -12.66
N THR A 254 -5.55 23.65 -12.01
CA THR A 254 -5.49 22.33 -12.68
C THR A 254 -6.87 21.72 -12.96
N LEU A 255 -7.94 22.29 -12.40
CA LEU A 255 -9.31 21.81 -12.59
C LEU A 255 -10.00 22.59 -13.73
N PRO A 256 -10.97 21.99 -14.41
CA PRO A 256 -11.76 22.70 -15.41
C PRO A 256 -12.49 23.90 -14.81
N SER A 257 -12.51 25.02 -15.53
CA SER A 257 -13.07 26.30 -15.06
C SER A 257 -14.58 26.26 -14.83
N ASP A 258 -15.28 25.30 -15.44
CA ASP A 258 -16.72 25.06 -15.31
C ASP A 258 -17.07 24.18 -14.10
N LEU A 259 -16.09 23.62 -13.40
CA LEU A 259 -16.33 22.72 -12.28
C LEU A 259 -16.61 23.48 -10.98
N GLU A 260 -17.85 23.42 -10.49
CA GLU A 260 -18.21 23.96 -9.18
C GLU A 260 -17.60 23.10 -8.06
N ILE A 261 -16.77 23.72 -7.21
CA ILE A 261 -16.08 23.02 -6.12
C ILE A 261 -17.01 22.87 -4.91
N THR A 262 -17.75 21.77 -4.88
CA THR A 262 -18.51 21.31 -3.69
C THR A 262 -17.66 20.36 -2.83
N PRO A 263 -18.03 20.07 -1.57
CA PRO A 263 -17.34 19.06 -0.76
C PRO A 263 -17.35 17.66 -1.40
N GLY A 264 -18.42 17.32 -2.13
CA GLY A 264 -18.54 16.05 -2.85
C GLY A 264 -17.58 15.97 -4.04
N VAL A 265 -17.49 17.03 -4.84
CA VAL A 265 -16.50 17.17 -5.91
C VAL A 265 -15.07 17.15 -5.35
N ALA A 266 -14.79 17.88 -4.28
CA ALA A 266 -13.48 17.88 -3.63
C ALA A 266 -13.06 16.47 -3.18
N ARG A 267 -14.00 15.69 -2.63
CA ARG A 267 -13.80 14.28 -2.28
C ARG A 267 -13.52 13.42 -3.52
N ALA A 268 -14.28 13.60 -4.60
CA ALA A 268 -14.07 12.88 -5.85
C ALA A 268 -12.69 13.16 -6.46
N VAL A 269 -12.25 14.43 -6.47
CA VAL A 269 -10.90 14.82 -6.91
C VAL A 269 -9.83 14.16 -6.05
N ALA A 270 -9.96 14.17 -4.72
CA ALA A 270 -9.01 13.52 -3.84
C ALA A 270 -8.95 11.98 -4.07
N VAL A 271 -10.10 11.35 -4.30
CA VAL A 271 -10.20 9.92 -4.65
C VAL A 271 -9.52 9.63 -5.98
N LEU A 272 -9.71 10.48 -7.00
CA LEU A 272 -9.04 10.35 -8.30
C LEU A 272 -7.52 10.46 -8.17
N VAL A 273 -7.02 11.44 -7.42
CA VAL A 273 -5.59 11.59 -7.14
C VAL A 273 -5.04 10.36 -6.43
N PHE A 274 -5.70 9.87 -5.38
CA PHE A 274 -5.26 8.68 -4.66
C PHE A 274 -5.24 7.44 -5.57
N THR A 275 -6.31 7.25 -6.34
CA THR A 275 -6.50 6.08 -7.21
C THR A 275 -5.52 6.07 -8.37
N SER A 276 -5.24 7.22 -8.98
CA SER A 276 -4.27 7.34 -10.08
C SER A 276 -2.85 6.97 -9.63
N LEU A 277 -2.44 7.36 -8.41
CA LEU A 277 -1.16 6.96 -7.85
C LEU A 277 -1.06 5.43 -7.64
N PHE A 278 -2.15 4.79 -7.19
CA PHE A 278 -2.22 3.33 -7.03
C PHE A 278 -2.18 2.61 -8.38
N ALA A 279 -2.91 3.12 -9.37
CA ALA A 279 -2.86 2.60 -10.73
C ALA A 279 -1.44 2.72 -11.32
N ALA A 280 -0.80 3.88 -11.14
CA ALA A 280 0.58 4.10 -11.56
C ALA A 280 1.56 3.13 -10.90
N ARG A 281 1.40 2.86 -9.59
CA ARG A 281 2.18 1.83 -8.88
C ARG A 281 2.03 0.47 -9.54
N THR A 282 0.79 0.06 -9.79
CA THR A 282 0.50 -1.25 -10.39
C THR A 282 1.08 -1.38 -11.79
N ILE A 283 0.96 -0.35 -12.62
CA ILE A 283 1.60 -0.31 -13.94
C ILE A 283 3.11 -0.45 -13.78
N ALA A 284 3.73 0.34 -12.90
CA ALA A 284 5.17 0.30 -12.67
C ALA A 284 5.64 -1.07 -12.16
N THR A 285 4.93 -1.69 -11.22
CA THR A 285 5.31 -3.00 -10.66
C THR A 285 5.12 -4.14 -11.65
N CYS A 286 4.08 -4.10 -12.49
CA CYS A 286 3.88 -5.07 -13.56
C CYS A 286 4.92 -4.95 -14.68
N LEU A 287 5.36 -3.74 -15.01
CA LEU A 287 6.33 -3.50 -16.09
C LEU A 287 7.79 -3.69 -15.65
N ARG A 288 8.11 -3.52 -14.36
CA ARG A 288 9.49 -3.58 -13.84
C ARG A 288 10.22 -4.91 -14.07
N PRO A 289 9.61 -6.10 -13.95
CA PRO A 289 10.28 -7.36 -14.28
C PRO A 289 10.67 -7.42 -15.76
N ALA A 290 9.79 -6.99 -16.65
CA ALA A 290 10.04 -6.96 -18.09
C ALA A 290 11.19 -6.00 -18.45
N THR A 291 11.27 -4.83 -17.81
CA THR A 291 12.38 -3.89 -18.02
C THR A 291 13.71 -4.46 -17.52
N LYS A 292 13.73 -5.05 -16.32
CA LYS A 292 14.93 -5.69 -15.77
C LYS A 292 15.43 -6.86 -16.63
N GLU A 293 14.52 -7.65 -17.19
CA GLU A 293 14.89 -8.74 -18.09
C GLU A 293 15.42 -8.22 -19.43
N ALA A 294 14.80 -7.17 -20.00
CA ALA A 294 15.29 -6.52 -21.20
C ALA A 294 16.69 -5.91 -21.00
N GLU A 295 16.94 -5.25 -19.87
CA GLU A 295 18.26 -4.73 -19.49
C GLU A 295 19.31 -5.84 -19.43
N LYS A 296 19.00 -6.97 -18.79
CA LYS A 296 19.90 -8.13 -18.75
C LYS A 296 20.20 -8.69 -20.15
N ARG A 297 19.20 -8.75 -21.04
CA ARG A 297 19.39 -9.20 -22.43
C ARG A 297 20.25 -8.24 -23.24
N ILE A 298 20.11 -6.93 -23.04
CA ILE A 298 20.94 -5.91 -23.68
C ILE A 298 22.38 -6.01 -23.18
N GLN A 299 22.58 -6.11 -21.86
CA GLN A 299 23.91 -6.30 -21.27
C GLN A 299 24.61 -7.56 -21.78
N ALA A 300 23.89 -8.68 -21.84
CA ALA A 300 24.42 -9.94 -22.39
C ALA A 300 24.85 -9.81 -23.86
N LYS A 301 24.04 -9.12 -24.68
CA LYS A 301 24.39 -8.85 -26.09
C LYS A 301 25.60 -7.92 -26.23
N THR A 302 25.68 -6.87 -25.42
CA THR A 302 26.82 -5.94 -25.43
C THR A 302 28.10 -6.63 -25.00
N SER A 303 28.05 -7.52 -23.99
CA SER A 303 29.21 -8.31 -23.57
C SER A 303 29.64 -9.39 -24.56
N SER A 304 28.73 -9.85 -25.43
CA SER A 304 29.03 -10.87 -26.45
C SER A 304 29.48 -10.29 -27.79
N LEU A 305 29.37 -8.97 -27.99
CA LEU A 305 29.90 -8.35 -29.21
C LEU A 305 31.43 -8.46 -29.15
N PRO A 306 32.07 -9.08 -30.17
CA PRO A 306 33.51 -9.19 -30.21
C PRO A 306 34.08 -7.78 -30.09
N GLU A 307 34.99 -7.61 -29.13
CA GLU A 307 35.76 -6.39 -28.92
C GLU A 307 36.37 -6.01 -30.27
N LYS A 308 35.67 -5.12 -30.98
CA LYS A 308 35.97 -4.79 -32.37
C LYS A 308 37.41 -4.31 -32.34
N ALA A 309 38.27 -5.14 -32.95
CA ALA A 309 39.73 -5.06 -32.93
C ALA A 309 40.17 -3.64 -32.60
N ALA A 310 40.73 -3.49 -31.39
CA ALA A 310 41.36 -2.25 -30.96
C ALA A 310 42.11 -1.70 -32.17
N VAL A 311 41.62 -0.55 -32.68
CA VAL A 311 42.33 0.18 -33.71
C VAL A 311 43.73 0.35 -33.17
N PRO A 312 44.77 -0.18 -33.85
CA PRO A 312 46.12 -0.19 -33.31
C PRO A 312 46.44 1.24 -32.90
N SER A 313 46.67 1.42 -31.61
CA SER A 313 47.07 2.69 -31.02
C SER A 313 48.31 3.13 -31.78
N GLU A 314 48.15 4.16 -32.61
CA GLU A 314 49.26 4.83 -33.25
C GLU A 314 50.20 5.28 -32.13
N ASN A 315 51.44 4.81 -32.22
CA ASN A 315 52.47 4.90 -31.21
C ASN A 315 52.91 6.37 -31.08
N VAL A 316 52.15 7.20 -30.35
CA VAL A 316 52.61 8.54 -29.96
C VAL A 316 53.51 8.37 -28.75
N THR A 317 54.78 8.21 -29.06
CA THR A 317 55.94 8.26 -28.17
C THR A 317 55.93 9.59 -27.41
N ASN A 318 55.24 9.66 -26.27
CA ASN A 318 55.40 10.77 -25.33
C ASN A 318 56.34 10.36 -24.22
N ALA A 319 57.47 11.06 -24.21
CA ALA A 319 58.57 10.92 -23.27
C ALA A 319 58.10 11.00 -21.81
N THR A 320 58.66 10.09 -21.02
CA THR A 320 58.61 10.02 -19.57
C THR A 320 59.20 11.26 -18.91
N PRO A 321 58.54 11.84 -17.88
CA PRO A 321 59.24 12.47 -16.79
C PRO A 321 59.16 11.60 -15.53
N ALA A 322 60.35 11.28 -15.02
CA ALA A 322 60.74 10.83 -13.69
C ALA A 322 59.63 10.53 -12.65
N GLN A 323 59.56 9.25 -12.27
CA GLN A 323 58.92 8.81 -11.03
C GLN A 323 59.76 9.24 -9.82
N THR A 324 59.11 9.95 -8.90
CA THR A 324 59.60 10.15 -7.53
C THR A 324 59.14 8.95 -6.67
N PRO A 325 60.00 8.36 -5.82
CA PRO A 325 59.64 7.19 -5.02
C PRO A 325 58.87 7.62 -3.76
N GLU A 326 57.60 7.24 -3.66
CA GLU A 326 56.80 7.35 -2.44
C GLU A 326 56.58 5.99 -1.74
N PRO A 327 56.37 5.99 -0.41
CA PRO A 327 56.79 4.90 0.45
C PRO A 327 55.70 3.85 0.66
N LYS A 328 56.15 2.60 0.77
CA LYS A 328 55.37 1.44 1.19
C LYS A 328 54.77 1.67 2.57
N THR A 329 53.46 1.86 2.65
CA THR A 329 52.73 1.77 3.92
C THR A 329 52.18 0.36 4.14
N HIS A 330 52.40 -0.10 5.37
CA HIS A 330 52.27 -1.47 5.82
C HIS A 330 50.83 -1.99 5.81
N ARG A 331 50.70 -3.19 5.24
CA ARG A 331 49.62 -4.16 5.42
C ARG A 331 49.46 -4.49 6.91
N ARG A 332 48.41 -3.99 7.57
CA ARG A 332 48.01 -4.42 8.92
C ARG A 332 46.87 -5.42 8.86
N SER A 333 47.25 -6.69 9.01
CA SER A 333 46.42 -7.79 9.48
C SER A 333 46.03 -7.56 10.94
N THR A 334 44.74 -7.71 11.25
CA THR A 334 44.06 -8.08 12.52
C THR A 334 42.60 -7.65 12.32
N ARG A 335 41.53 -8.40 12.60
CA ARG A 335 41.28 -9.27 13.74
C ARG A 335 40.01 -10.08 13.44
N SER A 336 40.12 -11.39 13.56
CA SER A 336 38.98 -12.29 13.73
C SER A 336 38.33 -11.99 15.07
N SER A 337 37.05 -11.60 15.08
CA SER A 337 36.22 -11.59 16.28
C SER A 337 35.05 -12.53 16.08
N ARG A 338 35.30 -13.76 16.50
CA ARG A 338 34.34 -14.79 16.90
C ARG A 338 33.44 -14.23 18.00
N ALA A 339 32.16 -14.01 17.71
CA ALA A 339 31.09 -13.84 18.70
C ALA A 339 30.22 -15.11 18.61
N ALA A 340 30.43 -16.07 19.50
CA ALA A 340 29.68 -16.22 20.75
C ALA A 340 28.28 -16.79 20.49
N THR A 341 28.25 -18.12 20.35
CA THR A 341 27.08 -18.99 20.49
C THR A 341 26.52 -18.85 21.91
N PRO A 342 25.24 -18.50 22.12
CA PRO A 342 24.62 -18.66 23.42
C PRO A 342 24.27 -20.13 23.64
N ALA A 343 24.58 -20.60 24.85
CA ALA A 343 24.45 -21.97 25.31
C ALA A 343 23.02 -22.51 25.22
N THR A 344 22.95 -23.76 24.75
CA THR A 344 21.87 -24.71 24.99
C THR A 344 21.68 -24.86 26.51
N VAL A 345 20.54 -24.42 27.02
CA VAL A 345 20.07 -24.78 28.36
C VAL A 345 18.91 -25.76 28.19
N SER A 346 19.22 -27.04 28.34
CA SER A 346 18.24 -28.03 28.78
C SER A 346 18.18 -28.01 30.30
N PRO A 347 16.98 -28.08 30.87
CA PRO A 347 16.75 -29.04 31.95
C PRO A 347 15.53 -29.89 31.58
N ALA A 348 15.71 -31.21 31.61
CA ALA A 348 15.34 -32.05 32.74
C ALA A 348 13.87 -32.47 32.64
N SER A 349 13.72 -33.71 32.22
CA SER A 349 12.58 -34.58 32.47
C SER A 349 12.08 -34.45 33.91
N GLU A 350 10.82 -34.11 34.09
CA GLU A 350 10.11 -34.43 35.32
C GLU A 350 8.79 -35.12 34.97
N ASP A 351 8.82 -36.41 35.25
CA ASP A 351 7.80 -37.41 35.08
C ASP A 351 6.87 -37.34 36.30
N THR A 352 5.64 -36.85 36.14
CA THR A 352 4.57 -37.13 37.12
C THR A 352 3.19 -37.22 36.48
N SER A 353 2.80 -38.47 36.26
CA SER A 353 1.44 -38.97 36.33
C SER A 353 0.61 -38.32 37.46
N SER A 354 -0.52 -37.68 37.12
CA SER A 354 -1.63 -37.55 38.07
C SER A 354 -3.01 -37.49 37.38
N LYS A 355 -3.92 -38.27 37.98
CA LYS A 355 -5.25 -38.69 37.56
C LYS A 355 -6.28 -37.55 37.39
N PRO A 356 -7.39 -37.80 36.66
CA PRO A 356 -8.47 -36.82 36.50
C PRO A 356 -9.33 -36.69 37.76
N ARG A 357 -9.45 -35.46 38.27
CA ARG A 357 -10.33 -35.11 39.39
C ARG A 357 -11.75 -34.81 38.90
N LYS A 358 -12.66 -35.78 39.10
CA LYS A 358 -14.12 -35.62 38.94
C LYS A 358 -14.63 -34.40 39.74
N ARG A 359 -15.12 -33.38 39.05
CA ARG A 359 -15.89 -32.28 39.66
C ARG A 359 -17.36 -32.68 39.76
N ARG A 360 -17.81 -32.82 41.01
CA ARG A 360 -19.17 -33.15 41.43
C ARG A 360 -20.04 -31.89 41.39
N ALA A 361 -21.15 -31.94 40.68
CA ALA A 361 -22.16 -30.88 40.64
C ALA A 361 -22.83 -30.73 42.02
N LYS A 362 -22.89 -29.51 42.55
CA LYS A 362 -23.75 -29.15 43.69
C LYS A 362 -24.96 -28.38 43.15
N LYS A 363 -26.09 -29.08 43.12
CA LYS A 363 -27.45 -28.57 42.91
C LYS A 363 -27.86 -27.77 44.15
N LYS A 364 -28.01 -26.44 44.03
CA LYS A 364 -28.59 -25.61 45.08
C LYS A 364 -30.07 -25.38 44.77
N LYS A 365 -30.93 -26.12 45.47
CA LYS A 365 -32.35 -25.82 45.65
C LYS A 365 -32.44 -24.61 46.58
N ASN A 366 -33.11 -23.55 46.18
CA ASN A 366 -33.72 -22.61 47.12
C ASN A 366 -35.20 -22.50 46.76
N SER A 367 -36.03 -22.84 47.73
CA SER A 367 -37.47 -22.62 47.77
C SER A 367 -37.78 -21.27 48.41
N ALA A 368 -38.83 -20.62 47.88
CA ALA A 368 -39.84 -19.83 48.57
C ALA A 368 -39.44 -18.87 49.71
N ALA A 369 -39.66 -17.58 49.48
CA ALA A 369 -40.76 -16.83 50.10
C ALA A 369 -41.28 -15.82 49.07
#